data_AF-A0A8H4V0Z6-F1
#
_entry.id   AF-A0A8H4V0Z6-F1
#
_cell.length_a   1.000
_cell.length_b   1.000
_cell.length_c   1.000
_cell.angle_alpha   90.00
_cell.angle_beta   90.00
_cell.angle_gamma   90.00
#
_symmetry.space_group_name_H-M   'P 1'
#
loop_
_entity.id
_entity.type
_entity.pdbx_description
1 polymer ?
#
loop_
_entity_poly.entity_id
_entity_poly.type
_entity_poly.pdbx_seq_one_letter_code
_entity_poly.pdbx_strand_id
1 'polypeptide(L)'
;VAYPLRNHELFNVVLLHPDRGTVDDAWTIKGSKKDMIDDYAGWDSRVTEIIANVQDDDIMEWKLNLYPPLKTWVKGSVALLGDACHPMLPYVAQGAAQAVEDAGALGAILSTISSKQEIPAALEAYQLSRKERAEQVQQSGKMNRVALHLPDGPEQRQRDEMFRLAMKGSSESPDRWVDEKTRKVLWEHDAEATALKTWQ
;
A
#
# COMPACT_ATOMS: atom_id res chain seq x y z
N VAL A 1 13.55 -1.74 -0.23
CA VAL A 1 13.64 -0.68 0.81
C VAL A 1 14.34 -1.26 2.04
N ALA A 2 15.05 -0.44 2.81
CA ALA A 2 15.65 -0.90 4.06
C ALA A 2 15.66 0.22 5.12
N TYR A 3 15.46 -0.11 6.40
CA TYR A 3 15.38 0.87 7.48
C TYR A 3 15.77 0.27 8.85
N PRO A 4 16.35 1.08 9.75
CA PRO A 4 16.69 0.63 11.10
C PRO A 4 15.45 0.52 11.98
N LEU A 5 15.51 -0.42 12.90
CA LEU A 5 14.52 -0.69 13.94
C LEU A 5 15.23 -0.78 15.29
N ARG A 6 14.46 -0.66 16.38
CA ARG A 6 14.94 -0.87 17.76
C ARG A 6 16.27 -0.15 18.04
N ASN A 7 16.30 1.18 17.87
CA ASN A 7 17.50 1.99 18.10
C ASN A 7 18.75 1.50 17.33
N HIS A 8 18.57 1.13 16.06
CA HIS A 8 19.63 0.63 15.16
C HIS A 8 20.20 -0.76 15.53
N GLU A 9 19.57 -1.49 16.45
CA GLU A 9 19.97 -2.87 16.80
C GLU A 9 19.41 -3.92 15.82
N LEU A 10 18.41 -3.54 15.02
CA LEU A 10 17.82 -4.39 13.98
C LEU A 10 17.70 -3.60 12.68
N PHE A 11 17.86 -4.27 11.55
CA PHE A 11 17.70 -3.66 10.23
C PHE A 11 16.70 -4.46 9.42
N ASN A 12 15.58 -3.82 9.04
CA ASN A 12 14.58 -4.46 8.21
C ASN A 12 14.89 -4.20 6.74
N VAL A 13 14.83 -5.26 5.92
CA VAL A 13 15.09 -5.21 4.49
C VAL A 13 13.92 -5.86 3.78
N VAL A 14 13.31 -5.14 2.84
CA VAL A 14 12.26 -5.66 1.96
C VAL A 14 12.74 -5.52 0.52
N LEU A 15 12.85 -6.66 -0.15
CA LEU A 15 13.31 -6.81 -1.52
C LEU A 15 12.16 -7.36 -2.37
N LEU A 16 12.01 -6.83 -3.58
CA LEU A 16 10.95 -7.22 -4.51
C LEU A 16 11.59 -7.96 -5.68
N HIS A 17 11.02 -9.07 -6.09
CA HIS A 17 11.43 -9.78 -7.31
C HIS A 17 10.19 -10.16 -8.12
N PRO A 18 10.32 -10.40 -9.44
CA PRO A 18 9.25 -10.98 -10.23
C PRO A 18 8.78 -12.33 -9.65
N ASP A 19 7.47 -12.60 -9.71
CA ASP A 19 6.91 -13.88 -9.27
C ASP A 19 7.51 -15.04 -10.10
N ARG A 20 7.95 -16.10 -9.42
CA ARG A 20 8.49 -17.33 -10.04
C ARG A 20 7.40 -18.30 -10.50
N GLY A 21 6.13 -18.03 -10.18
CA GLY A 21 4.99 -18.83 -10.59
C GLY A 21 4.80 -20.12 -9.79
N THR A 22 5.56 -20.33 -8.71
CA THR A 22 5.32 -21.40 -7.74
C THR A 22 4.17 -20.98 -6.83
N VAL A 23 2.98 -21.52 -7.08
CA VAL A 23 1.78 -21.24 -6.30
C VAL A 23 1.69 -22.26 -5.17
N ASP A 24 2.23 -21.92 -4.01
CA ASP A 24 1.74 -22.50 -2.76
C ASP A 24 0.58 -21.64 -2.25
N ASP A 25 -0.43 -22.28 -1.64
CA ASP A 25 -1.58 -21.60 -1.00
C ASP A 25 -1.16 -20.76 0.23
N ALA A 26 0.12 -20.80 0.61
CA ALA A 26 0.69 -20.00 1.67
C ALA A 26 1.09 -18.61 1.16
N TRP A 27 0.44 -17.59 1.73
CA TRP A 27 0.74 -16.17 1.48
C TRP A 27 2.15 -15.75 1.92
N THR A 28 2.77 -16.57 2.77
CA THR A 28 4.09 -16.34 3.35
C THR A 28 4.79 -17.67 3.51
N ILE A 29 5.98 -17.79 2.91
CA ILE A 29 6.82 -18.98 2.99
C ILE A 29 8.22 -18.60 3.47
N LYS A 30 9.01 -19.59 3.89
CA LYS A 30 10.43 -19.38 4.13
C LYS A 30 11.13 -19.18 2.79
N GLY A 31 11.85 -18.07 2.64
CA GLY A 31 12.59 -17.77 1.43
C GLY A 31 13.97 -18.42 1.40
N SER A 32 14.64 -18.32 0.25
CA SER A 32 15.97 -18.87 0.01
C SER A 32 17.00 -17.74 -0.11
N LYS A 33 18.08 -17.81 0.68
CA LYS A 33 19.19 -16.85 0.56
C LYS A 33 19.85 -16.92 -0.81
N LYS A 34 19.93 -18.12 -1.38
CA LYS A 34 20.45 -18.33 -2.74
C LYS A 34 19.59 -17.58 -3.75
N ASP A 35 18.27 -17.72 -3.68
CA ASP A 35 17.36 -17.11 -4.64
C ASP A 35 17.39 -15.58 -4.51
N MET A 36 17.48 -15.06 -3.28
CA MET A 36 17.67 -13.64 -3.00
C MET A 36 18.99 -13.09 -3.55
N ILE A 37 20.09 -13.86 -3.50
CA ILE A 37 21.37 -13.48 -4.12
C ILE A 37 21.24 -13.49 -5.65
N ASP A 38 20.61 -14.52 -6.21
CA ASP A 38 20.48 -14.69 -7.66
C ASP A 38 19.60 -13.58 -8.28
N ASP A 39 18.52 -13.17 -7.62
CA ASP A 39 17.63 -12.08 -8.06
C ASP A 39 18.32 -10.72 -8.16
N TYR A 40 19.31 -10.50 -7.29
CA TYR A 40 20.03 -9.24 -7.15
C TYR A 40 21.46 -9.33 -7.71
N ALA A 41 21.77 -10.38 -8.48
CA ALA A 41 23.06 -10.53 -9.12
C ALA A 41 23.35 -9.35 -10.06
N GLY A 42 24.53 -8.76 -9.94
CA GLY A 42 24.95 -7.60 -10.73
C GLY A 42 24.44 -6.24 -10.24
N TRP A 43 23.68 -6.20 -9.15
CA TRP A 43 23.29 -4.95 -8.50
C TRP A 43 24.48 -4.31 -7.75
N ASP A 44 24.30 -3.04 -7.38
CA ASP A 44 25.27 -2.26 -6.59
C ASP A 44 25.76 -3.01 -5.35
N SER A 45 27.06 -2.88 -5.01
CA SER A 45 27.68 -3.61 -3.91
C SER A 45 27.00 -3.37 -2.57
N ARG A 46 26.42 -2.19 -2.35
CA ARG A 46 25.68 -1.87 -1.12
C ARG A 46 24.45 -2.75 -0.94
N VAL A 47 23.76 -3.10 -2.02
CA VAL A 47 22.57 -3.96 -1.98
C VAL A 47 22.99 -5.41 -1.71
N THR A 48 24.02 -5.89 -2.40
CA THR A 48 24.50 -7.27 -2.25
C THR A 48 25.18 -7.48 -0.89
N GLU A 49 25.85 -6.48 -0.31
CA GLU A 49 26.37 -6.50 1.06
C GLU A 49 25.24 -6.60 2.11
N ILE A 50 24.14 -5.87 1.93
CA ILE A 50 22.96 -5.99 2.81
C ILE A 50 22.42 -7.42 2.75
N ILE A 51 22.22 -7.97 1.54
CA ILE A 51 21.74 -9.35 1.32
C ILE A 51 22.67 -10.37 1.98
N ALA A 52 23.99 -10.18 1.89
CA ALA A 52 24.97 -11.09 2.48
C ALA A 52 24.86 -11.20 4.01
N ASN A 53 24.45 -10.12 4.68
CA ASN A 53 24.29 -10.04 6.14
C ASN A 53 22.96 -10.61 6.67
N VAL A 54 21.98 -10.88 5.80
CA VAL A 54 20.69 -11.50 6.20
C VAL A 54 20.93 -12.95 6.63
N GLN A 55 20.38 -13.36 7.78
CA GLN A 55 20.48 -14.75 8.25
C GLN A 55 19.47 -15.63 7.51
N ASP A 56 19.84 -16.87 7.18
CA ASP A 56 19.02 -17.80 6.39
C ASP A 56 17.65 -18.08 7.03
N ASP A 57 17.57 -18.06 8.36
CA ASP A 57 16.34 -18.29 9.11
C ASP A 57 15.40 -17.07 9.16
N ASP A 58 15.89 -15.88 8.82
CA ASP A 58 15.13 -14.63 8.85
C ASP A 58 14.46 -14.29 7.50
N ILE A 59 14.68 -15.11 6.46
CA ILE A 59 14.19 -14.83 5.12
C ILE A 59 12.76 -15.34 4.98
N MET A 60 11.84 -14.40 4.77
CA MET A 60 10.45 -14.68 4.45
C MET A 60 10.15 -14.18 3.03
N GLU A 61 9.40 -14.97 2.27
CA GLU A 61 8.91 -14.60 0.94
C GLU A 61 7.39 -14.44 0.98
N TRP A 62 6.92 -13.31 0.45
CA TRP A 62 5.50 -12.94 0.47
C TRP A 62 4.97 -12.75 -0.94
N LYS A 63 3.87 -13.44 -1.24
CA LYS A 63 3.19 -13.25 -2.51
C LYS A 63 2.38 -11.96 -2.52
N LEU A 64 2.73 -11.05 -3.41
CA LEU A 64 2.02 -9.79 -3.60
C LEU A 64 0.81 -9.98 -4.53
N ASN A 65 -0.37 -10.07 -3.94
CA ASN A 65 -1.63 -10.22 -4.67
C ASN A 65 -2.37 -8.89 -4.83
N LEU A 66 -3.00 -8.70 -5.98
CA LEU A 66 -3.88 -7.57 -6.26
C LEU A 66 -5.28 -8.10 -6.57
N TYR A 67 -6.29 -7.53 -5.91
CA TYR A 67 -7.69 -7.91 -6.10
C TYR A 67 -8.46 -6.80 -6.81
N PRO A 68 -9.42 -7.16 -7.69
CA PRO A 68 -10.33 -6.18 -8.25
C PRO A 68 -11.20 -5.57 -7.14
N PRO A 69 -11.63 -4.31 -7.28
CA PRO A 69 -12.53 -3.70 -6.32
C PRO A 69 -13.84 -4.48 -6.16
N LEU A 70 -14.33 -4.57 -4.92
CA LEU A 70 -15.63 -5.19 -4.64
C LEU A 70 -16.77 -4.35 -5.23
N LYS A 71 -17.91 -4.97 -5.55
CA LYS A 71 -19.10 -4.21 -5.99
C LYS A 71 -19.73 -3.39 -4.86
N THR A 72 -19.78 -3.97 -3.66
CA THR A 72 -20.28 -3.33 -2.44
C THR A 72 -19.44 -3.79 -1.25
N TRP A 73 -19.31 -2.94 -0.25
CA TRP A 73 -18.70 -3.20 1.05
C TRP A 73 -19.75 -3.50 2.12
N VAL A 74 -21.03 -3.27 1.83
CA VAL A 74 -22.13 -3.34 2.80
C VAL A 74 -23.29 -4.17 2.30
N LYS A 75 -23.98 -4.81 3.25
CA LYS A 75 -25.23 -5.54 3.01
C LYS A 75 -26.06 -5.61 4.29
N GLY A 76 -27.19 -4.91 4.32
CA GLY A 76 -28.05 -4.85 5.51
C GLY A 76 -27.31 -4.22 6.68
N SER A 77 -27.11 -4.97 7.77
CA SER A 77 -26.37 -4.51 8.95
C SER A 77 -24.93 -5.03 9.03
N VAL A 78 -24.36 -5.45 7.89
CA VAL A 78 -22.98 -5.94 7.79
C VAL A 78 -22.17 -5.00 6.92
N ALA A 79 -21.00 -4.61 7.40
CA ALA A 79 -20.00 -3.85 6.65
C ALA A 79 -18.65 -4.57 6.68
N LEU A 80 -17.90 -4.44 5.59
CA LEU A 80 -16.50 -4.82 5.46
C LEU A 80 -15.63 -3.55 5.57
N LEU A 81 -14.41 -3.69 6.09
CA LEU A 81 -13.41 -2.62 6.15
C LEU A 81 -11.99 -3.16 6.04
N GLY A 82 -11.01 -2.29 5.80
CA GLY A 82 -9.61 -2.67 5.66
C GLY A 82 -9.36 -3.64 4.49
N ASP A 83 -8.46 -4.60 4.69
CA ASP A 83 -8.07 -5.59 3.66
C ASP A 83 -9.22 -6.51 3.21
N ALA A 84 -10.35 -6.56 3.94
CA ALA A 84 -11.55 -7.24 3.46
C ALA A 84 -12.21 -6.53 2.27
N CYS A 85 -11.94 -5.23 2.09
CA CYS A 85 -12.52 -4.37 1.05
C CYS A 85 -11.51 -3.93 -0.01
N HIS A 86 -10.33 -3.51 0.45
CA HIS A 86 -9.34 -2.81 -0.38
C HIS A 86 -7.91 -3.28 -0.11
N PRO A 87 -7.65 -4.61 -0.17
CA PRO A 87 -6.29 -5.11 0.01
C PRO A 87 -5.38 -4.54 -1.07
N MET A 88 -4.25 -3.95 -0.68
CA MET A 88 -3.41 -3.16 -1.58
C MET A 88 -1.95 -3.56 -1.52
N LEU A 89 -1.24 -3.31 -2.63
CA LEU A 89 0.18 -3.55 -2.70
C LEU A 89 0.94 -2.56 -1.79
N PRO A 90 2.03 -2.97 -1.13
CA PRO A 90 2.73 -2.17 -0.13
C PRO A 90 3.62 -1.05 -0.73
N TYR A 91 3.34 -0.57 -1.95
CA TYR A 91 4.14 0.45 -2.63
C TYR A 91 3.83 1.89 -2.22
N VAL A 92 2.79 2.10 -1.43
CA VAL A 92 2.44 3.42 -0.88
C VAL A 92 2.21 3.39 0.63
N ALA A 93 2.49 2.28 1.33
CA ALA A 93 2.38 2.16 2.79
C ALA A 93 1.09 2.75 3.42
N GLN A 94 -0.06 2.61 2.74
CA GLN A 94 -1.35 3.19 3.17
C GLN A 94 -2.40 2.17 3.63
N GLY A 95 -2.17 0.86 3.52
CA GLY A 95 -3.21 -0.14 3.84
C GLY A 95 -3.78 0.00 5.24
N ALA A 96 -2.90 0.03 6.26
CA ALA A 96 -3.32 0.22 7.64
C ALA A 96 -3.96 1.60 7.89
N ALA A 97 -3.41 2.67 7.28
CA ALA A 97 -3.98 4.00 7.40
C ALA A 97 -5.40 4.08 6.84
N GLN A 98 -5.66 3.46 5.68
CA GLN A 98 -7.01 3.37 5.10
C GLN A 98 -7.97 2.57 5.98
N ALA A 99 -7.51 1.49 6.62
CA ALA A 99 -8.34 0.74 7.58
C ALA A 99 -8.68 1.58 8.84
N VAL A 100 -7.75 2.43 9.30
CA VAL A 100 -8.02 3.37 10.39
C VAL A 100 -9.01 4.45 9.96
N GLU A 101 -8.86 5.02 8.75
CA GLU A 101 -9.83 5.95 8.18
C GLU A 101 -11.23 5.31 8.08
N ASP A 102 -11.32 4.04 7.69
CA ASP A 102 -12.58 3.31 7.66
C ASP A 102 -13.23 3.20 9.04
N ALA A 103 -12.44 2.83 10.05
CA ALA A 103 -12.92 2.71 11.43
C ALA A 103 -13.39 4.06 11.98
N GLY A 104 -12.66 5.15 11.71
CA GLY A 104 -13.04 6.50 12.08
C GLY A 104 -14.35 6.94 11.41
N ALA A 105 -14.44 6.80 10.09
CA ALA A 105 -15.65 7.14 9.33
C ALA A 105 -16.89 6.36 9.82
N LEU A 106 -16.75 5.04 10.00
CA LEU A 106 -17.82 4.19 10.49
C LEU A 106 -18.23 4.56 11.92
N GLY A 107 -17.26 4.78 12.81
CA GLY A 107 -17.49 5.19 14.20
C GLY A 107 -18.18 6.54 14.30
N ALA A 108 -17.76 7.52 13.49
CA ALA A 108 -18.34 8.85 13.46
C ALA A 108 -19.82 8.80 13.06
N ILE A 109 -20.18 8.11 11.98
CA ILE A 109 -21.59 8.00 11.55
C ILE A 109 -22.41 7.27 12.60
N LEU A 110 -21.97 6.08 13.05
CA LEU A 110 -22.71 5.26 14.01
C LEU A 110 -22.89 5.93 15.38
N SER A 111 -22.04 6.92 15.73
CA SER A 111 -22.21 7.70 16.96
C SER A 111 -23.39 8.67 16.92
N THR A 112 -23.89 9.00 15.72
CA THR A 112 -24.93 10.02 15.50
C THR A 112 -26.32 9.44 15.21
N ILE A 113 -26.42 8.13 14.97
CA ILE A 113 -27.72 7.51 14.72
C ILE A 113 -28.56 7.51 16.01
N SER A 114 -29.86 7.75 15.86
CA SER A 114 -30.83 7.75 16.95
C SER A 114 -31.47 6.37 17.16
N SER A 115 -31.39 5.47 16.16
CA SER A 115 -31.92 4.12 16.28
C SER A 115 -31.20 3.05 15.45
N LYS A 116 -31.33 1.79 15.88
CA LYS A 116 -30.81 0.61 15.16
C LYS A 116 -31.42 0.44 13.76
N GLN A 117 -32.61 0.98 13.50
CA GLN A 117 -33.21 0.94 12.16
C GLN A 117 -32.43 1.78 11.14
N GLU A 118 -31.60 2.71 11.58
CA GLU A 118 -30.78 3.56 10.70
C GLU A 118 -29.47 2.89 10.29
N ILE A 119 -29.09 1.77 10.93
CA ILE A 119 -27.82 1.08 10.66
C ILE A 119 -27.62 0.81 9.16
N PRO A 120 -28.58 0.24 8.41
CA PRO A 120 -28.36 0.01 6.98
C PRO A 120 -28.04 1.29 6.19
N ALA A 121 -28.74 2.39 6.48
CA ALA A 121 -28.50 3.67 5.82
C ALA A 121 -27.14 4.28 6.24
N ALA A 122 -26.78 4.18 7.51
CA ALA A 122 -25.49 4.62 8.03
C ALA A 122 -24.32 3.84 7.39
N LEU A 123 -24.47 2.53 7.19
CA LEU A 123 -23.46 1.71 6.51
C LEU A 123 -23.32 2.10 5.03
N GLU A 124 -24.41 2.42 4.34
CA GLU A 124 -24.33 2.96 2.97
C GLU A 124 -23.60 4.31 2.93
N ALA A 125 -23.82 5.21 3.89
CA ALA A 125 -23.08 6.47 3.99
C ALA A 125 -21.58 6.25 4.28
N TYR A 126 -21.24 5.26 5.12
CA TYR A 126 -19.85 4.83 5.31
C TYR A 126 -19.22 4.36 3.98
N GLN A 127 -19.91 3.48 3.24
CA GLN A 127 -19.43 3.02 1.94
C GLN A 127 -19.21 4.20 0.98
N LEU A 128 -20.20 5.10 0.85
CA LEU A 128 -20.13 6.24 -0.07
C LEU A 128 -18.98 7.19 0.26
N SER A 129 -18.66 7.39 1.54
CA SER A 129 -17.57 8.28 1.95
C SER A 129 -16.17 7.66 1.80
N ARG A 130 -16.05 6.32 1.82
CA ARG A 130 -14.76 5.62 1.88
C ARG A 130 -14.37 4.90 0.60
N LYS A 131 -15.32 4.33 -0.13
CA LYS A 131 -15.07 3.36 -1.20
C LYS A 131 -14.19 3.90 -2.31
N GLU A 132 -14.57 5.03 -2.89
CA GLU A 132 -13.81 5.63 -3.99
C GLU A 132 -12.38 5.98 -3.55
N ARG A 133 -12.22 6.58 -2.37
CA ARG A 133 -10.91 6.98 -1.84
C ARG A 133 -9.99 5.78 -1.63
N ALA A 134 -10.45 4.75 -0.91
CA ALA A 134 -9.60 3.59 -0.64
C ALA A 134 -9.23 2.84 -1.94
N GLU A 135 -10.13 2.78 -2.92
CA GLU A 135 -9.85 2.18 -4.23
C GLU A 135 -8.84 3.00 -5.05
N GLN A 136 -8.92 4.33 -5.02
CA GLN A 136 -7.91 5.19 -5.65
C GLN A 136 -6.54 4.97 -5.01
N VAL A 137 -6.46 4.87 -3.68
CA VAL A 137 -5.22 4.56 -2.96
C VAL A 137 -4.70 3.16 -3.35
N GLN A 138 -5.56 2.15 -3.40
CA GLN A 138 -5.21 0.80 -3.85
C GLN A 138 -4.62 0.81 -5.28
N GLN A 139 -5.25 1.51 -6.22
CA GLN A 139 -4.76 1.62 -7.60
C GLN A 139 -3.46 2.40 -7.69
N SER A 140 -3.26 3.42 -6.83
CA SER A 140 -2.01 4.17 -6.78
C SER A 140 -0.80 3.27 -6.48
N GLY A 141 -0.95 2.27 -5.60
CA GLY A 141 0.07 1.28 -5.29
C GLY A 141 0.45 0.43 -6.51
N LYS A 142 -0.55 0.05 -7.34
CA LYS A 142 -0.32 -0.65 -8.62
C LYS A 142 0.50 0.19 -9.59
N MET A 143 0.18 1.48 -9.72
CA MET A 143 0.92 2.39 -10.60
C MET A 143 2.33 2.63 -10.07
N ASN A 144 2.50 2.75 -8.74
CA ASN A 144 3.80 2.97 -8.11
C ASN A 144 4.73 1.76 -8.30
N ARG A 145 4.19 0.53 -8.23
CA ARG A 145 4.93 -0.69 -8.59
C ARG A 145 5.59 -0.56 -9.96
N VAL A 146 4.82 -0.20 -10.99
CA VAL A 146 5.33 -0.08 -12.36
C VAL A 146 6.39 1.02 -12.42
N ALA A 147 6.08 2.19 -11.86
CA ALA A 147 6.99 3.32 -11.87
C ALA A 147 8.34 3.01 -11.22
N LEU A 148 8.38 2.15 -10.20
CA LEU A 148 9.61 1.79 -9.47
C LEU A 148 10.41 0.64 -10.12
N HIS A 149 9.78 -0.21 -10.95
CA HIS A 149 10.38 -1.46 -11.45
C HIS A 149 10.38 -1.55 -12.98
N LEU A 150 10.57 -0.42 -13.68
CA LEU A 150 10.77 -0.44 -15.14
C LEU A 150 12.07 -1.19 -15.48
N PRO A 151 12.08 -2.03 -16.53
CA PRO A 151 13.31 -2.63 -17.02
C PRO A 151 14.22 -1.56 -17.63
N ASP A 152 15.52 -1.85 -17.69
CA ASP A 152 16.49 -0.96 -18.33
C ASP A 152 16.09 -0.66 -19.77
N GLY A 153 15.93 0.63 -20.09
CA GLY A 153 15.37 1.03 -21.36
C GLY A 153 15.07 2.53 -21.46
N PRO A 154 14.54 2.98 -22.62
CA PRO A 154 14.13 4.36 -22.82
C PRO A 154 13.16 4.87 -21.75
N GLU A 155 12.17 4.06 -21.38
CA GLU A 155 11.14 4.40 -20.39
C GLU A 155 11.74 4.57 -19.00
N GLN A 156 12.64 3.68 -18.60
CA GLN A 156 13.36 3.77 -17.33
C GLN A 156 14.24 5.02 -17.29
N ARG A 157 14.97 5.35 -18.37
CA ARG A 157 15.78 6.58 -18.43
C ARG A 157 14.94 7.85 -18.34
N GLN A 158 13.77 7.86 -18.98
CA GLN A 158 12.82 8.97 -18.87
C GLN A 158 12.32 9.13 -17.42
N ARG A 159 11.92 8.03 -16.78
CA ARG A 159 11.50 7.99 -15.37
C ARG A 159 12.61 8.49 -14.44
N ASP A 160 13.85 8.08 -14.66
CA ASP A 160 15.01 8.52 -13.86
C ASP A 160 15.31 10.02 -14.02
N GLU A 161 15.14 10.58 -15.22
CA GLU A 161 15.21 12.03 -15.42
C GLU A 161 14.11 12.75 -14.63
N MET A 162 12.88 12.22 -14.64
CA MET A 162 11.79 12.78 -13.81
C MET A 162 12.14 12.75 -12.32
N PHE A 163 12.76 11.69 -11.81
CA PHE A 163 13.25 11.67 -10.42
C PHE A 163 14.30 12.76 -10.16
N ARG A 164 15.24 12.95 -11.09
CA ARG A 164 16.27 13.98 -10.98
C ARG A 164 15.69 15.39 -10.95
N LEU A 165 14.66 15.65 -11.75
CA LEU A 165 13.95 16.93 -11.78
C LEU A 165 13.07 17.13 -10.54
N ALA A 166 12.40 16.08 -10.07
CA ALA A 166 11.59 16.11 -8.86
C ALA A 166 12.42 16.41 -7.61
N MET A 167 13.63 15.85 -7.49
CA MET A 167 14.57 16.18 -6.41
C MET A 167 15.00 17.66 -6.39
N LYS A 168 14.88 18.36 -7.52
CA LYS A 168 15.12 19.81 -7.64
C LYS A 168 13.84 20.64 -7.48
N GLY A 169 12.71 20.02 -7.15
CA GLY A 169 11.40 20.68 -7.07
C GLY A 169 10.86 21.15 -8.42
N SER A 170 11.39 20.64 -9.53
CA SER A 170 11.07 21.11 -10.89
C SER A 170 10.02 20.25 -11.61
N SER A 171 9.58 19.14 -11.01
CA SER A 171 8.55 18.25 -11.55
C SER A 171 7.88 17.42 -10.46
N GLU A 172 6.76 16.78 -10.80
CA GLU A 172 6.16 15.72 -9.99
C GLU A 172 7.09 14.50 -9.90
N SER A 173 6.98 13.75 -8.80
CA SER A 173 7.77 12.53 -8.60
C SER A 173 7.05 11.32 -9.21
N PRO A 174 7.75 10.48 -10.00
CA PRO A 174 7.22 9.17 -10.39
C PRO A 174 6.89 8.25 -9.20
N ASP A 175 7.60 8.41 -8.08
CA ASP A 175 7.28 7.74 -6.82
C ASP A 175 6.21 8.55 -6.08
N ARG A 176 5.01 8.00 -6.10
CA ARG A 176 3.79 8.56 -5.48
C ARG A 176 3.90 8.69 -3.97
N TRP A 177 4.75 7.90 -3.32
CA TRP A 177 4.94 8.00 -1.88
C TRP A 177 5.59 9.32 -1.48
N VAL A 178 6.54 9.81 -2.28
CA VAL A 178 7.29 11.05 -1.99
C VAL A 178 6.73 12.28 -2.73
N ASP A 179 5.88 12.08 -3.74
CA ASP A 179 5.23 13.14 -4.49
C ASP A 179 4.37 14.07 -3.60
N GLU A 180 4.55 15.39 -3.72
CA GLU A 180 3.91 16.37 -2.83
C GLU A 180 2.38 16.35 -2.96
N LYS A 181 1.86 16.31 -4.19
CA LYS A 181 0.42 16.33 -4.43
C LYS A 181 -0.23 15.07 -3.86
N THR A 182 0.40 13.93 -4.12
CA THR A 182 -0.08 12.65 -3.60
C THR A 182 -0.05 12.63 -2.07
N ARG A 183 1.03 13.12 -1.44
CA ARG A 183 1.13 13.20 0.02
C ARG A 183 0.04 14.07 0.65
N LYS A 184 -0.30 15.22 0.06
CA LYS A 184 -1.40 16.06 0.54
C LYS A 184 -2.73 15.30 0.52
N VAL A 185 -3.03 14.64 -0.60
CA VAL A 185 -4.25 13.82 -0.73
C VAL A 185 -4.28 12.69 0.30
N LEU A 186 -3.15 12.05 0.57
CA LEU A 186 -3.06 10.96 1.53
C LEU A 186 -3.20 11.43 2.98
N TRP A 187 -2.51 12.51 3.36
CA TRP A 187 -2.31 12.85 4.78
C TRP A 187 -3.18 13.98 5.32
N GLU A 188 -3.75 14.81 4.45
CA GLU A 188 -4.60 15.95 4.89
C GLU A 188 -6.10 15.58 4.95
N HIS A 189 -6.44 14.31 4.74
CA HIS A 189 -7.84 13.88 4.68
C HIS A 189 -8.44 13.66 6.07
N ASP A 190 -9.58 14.31 6.31
CA ASP A 190 -10.44 14.04 7.47
C ASP A 190 -11.55 13.06 7.08
N ALA A 191 -11.34 11.79 7.43
CA ALA A 191 -12.28 10.72 7.15
C ALA A 191 -13.59 10.85 7.95
N GLU A 192 -13.52 11.33 9.19
CA GLU A 192 -14.69 11.49 10.07
C GLU A 192 -15.59 12.62 9.58
N ALA A 193 -15.01 13.78 9.27
CA ALA A 193 -15.76 14.92 8.75
C ALA A 193 -16.40 14.60 7.38
N THR A 194 -15.68 13.91 6.51
CA THR A 194 -16.23 13.46 5.21
C THR A 194 -17.40 12.51 5.42
N ALA A 195 -17.27 11.54 6.31
CA ALA A 195 -18.31 10.56 6.62
C ALA A 195 -19.57 11.22 7.22
N LEU A 196 -19.40 12.14 8.17
CA LEU A 196 -20.51 12.88 8.76
C LEU A 196 -21.23 13.75 7.73
N LYS A 197 -20.50 14.40 6.83
CA LYS A 197 -21.09 15.15 5.72
C LYS A 197 -21.87 14.26 4.76
N THR A 198 -21.42 13.04 4.51
CA THR A 198 -22.14 12.06 3.66
C THR A 198 -23.42 11.54 4.32
N TRP A 199 -23.46 11.52 5.65
CA TRP A 199 -24.63 11.07 6.42
C TRP A 199 -25.75 12.12 6.52
N GLN A 200 -25.40 13.41 6.51
CA GLN A 200 -26.34 14.54 6.55
C GLN A 200 -27.08 14.75 5.23
#